data_AF-A0A1S2WXK1-F1
#
_entry.id   AF-A0A1S2WXK1-F1
#
_cell.length_a   1.000
_cell.length_b   1.000
_cell.length_c   1.000
_cell.angle_alpha   90.00
_cell.angle_beta   90.00
_cell.angle_gamma   90.00
#
_symmetry.space_group_name_H-M   'P 1'
#
loop_
_entity.id
_entity.type
_entity.pdbx_description
1 polymer ?
#
loop_
_entity_poly.entity_id
_entity_poly.type
_entity_poly.pdbx_seq_one_letter_code
_entity_poly.pdbx_strand_id
1 'polypeptide(L)'
;MRFEKNLAVIKSLKSVVDLKEYTGFGGLHKSLTKEEHKALESVLGTSLYSEVMASCKTAYYTPVELIKAIYQGIQKIGFTGGRVLEPACGHGAFIFNCPDELKNKSTFYAVELERISAKLTTVICPYAKVINTKFENTKYKDNSFDLVVGNPPYSNQVIYSDDRELNDLVIHHYFVAKSIRLLKENGVLAFVLPTYCLDNVKNHSRHIMSKYGSLLAAFRLPENMFDSAKVTVDIVFFIKNKEHYTNFLNTTRINVKGHSLPINQYFIDNPSHVIGEFDTCNMYNERIGLTVKNNNPKKIVFKKLNDLVNNLPQIIKPKSESTNLFAKVDLSIEKLSKSNNLLQKRLNDLEIQKLEILKQELLEIEKKRQTILTILDKY
;
A
#
# COMPACT_ATOMS: atom_id res chain seq x y z
N MET A 1 19.98 -18.92 10.54
CA MET A 1 19.15 -17.95 11.30
C MET A 1 17.76 -17.67 10.70
N ARG A 2 17.59 -16.98 9.54
CA ARG A 2 16.23 -16.66 9.00
C ARG A 2 15.43 -17.91 8.60
N PHE A 3 16.08 -18.87 7.92
CA PHE A 3 15.47 -20.15 7.56
C PHE A 3 14.96 -20.91 8.79
N GLU A 4 15.83 -21.11 9.79
CA GLU A 4 15.50 -21.83 11.03
C GLU A 4 14.33 -21.18 11.78
N LYS A 5 14.32 -19.84 11.89
CA LYS A 5 13.21 -19.09 12.49
C LYS A 5 11.89 -19.33 11.75
N ASN A 6 11.87 -19.17 10.43
CA ASN A 6 10.66 -19.41 9.65
C ASN A 6 10.19 -20.88 9.72
N LEU A 7 11.12 -21.83 9.69
CA LEU A 7 10.81 -23.25 9.82
C LEU A 7 10.23 -23.59 11.20
N ALA A 8 10.76 -22.97 12.26
CA ALA A 8 10.23 -23.09 13.61
C ALA A 8 8.80 -22.54 13.71
N VAL A 9 8.53 -21.37 13.12
CA VAL A 9 7.16 -20.82 13.06
C VAL A 9 6.21 -21.75 12.31
N ILE A 10 6.62 -22.30 11.16
CA ILE A 10 5.78 -23.25 10.42
C ILE A 10 5.46 -24.51 11.24
N LYS A 11 6.48 -25.10 11.89
CA LYS A 11 6.29 -26.28 12.75
C LYS A 11 5.36 -25.98 13.94
N SER A 12 5.39 -24.75 14.43
CA SER A 12 4.59 -24.26 15.54
C SER A 12 3.28 -23.61 15.11
N LEU A 13 2.82 -23.70 13.86
CA LEU A 13 1.46 -23.25 13.49
C LEU A 13 0.34 -23.99 14.27
N LYS A 14 0.70 -25.00 15.09
CA LYS A 14 -0.16 -25.70 16.07
C LYS A 14 0.07 -25.30 17.55
N SER A 15 1.03 -24.41 17.86
CA SER A 15 1.40 -23.98 19.22
C SER A 15 1.75 -22.48 19.28
N VAL A 16 1.77 -21.91 20.48
CA VAL A 16 1.90 -20.46 20.71
C VAL A 16 3.35 -19.98 20.52
N VAL A 17 3.77 -19.75 19.28
CA VAL A 17 5.00 -19.00 18.94
C VAL A 17 4.61 -17.60 18.49
N ASP A 18 5.44 -16.58 18.73
CA ASP A 18 5.21 -15.24 18.20
C ASP A 18 5.28 -15.26 16.66
N LEU A 19 4.12 -15.45 16.06
CA LEU A 19 3.91 -15.58 14.62
C LEU A 19 4.40 -14.35 13.83
N LYS A 20 4.58 -13.20 14.49
CA LYS A 20 5.09 -11.97 13.87
C LYS A 20 6.56 -12.06 13.46
N GLU A 21 7.32 -13.02 13.99
CA GLU A 21 8.70 -13.24 13.56
C GLU A 21 8.82 -13.91 12.19
N TYR A 22 7.73 -14.45 11.63
CA TYR A 22 7.77 -15.05 10.30
C TYR A 22 7.89 -13.97 9.23
N THR A 23 8.97 -14.07 8.46
CA THR A 23 9.30 -13.10 7.40
C THR A 23 9.15 -13.68 6.00
N GLY A 24 8.57 -14.88 5.89
CA GLY A 24 8.50 -15.63 4.64
C GLY A 24 9.87 -16.06 4.11
N PHE A 25 9.87 -16.86 3.04
CA PHE A 25 11.09 -17.31 2.37
C PHE A 25 11.48 -16.44 1.16
N GLY A 26 10.78 -15.30 0.97
CA GLY A 26 11.09 -14.27 -0.01
C GLY A 26 12.57 -13.88 -0.05
N GLY A 27 13.20 -13.97 -1.22
CA GLY A 27 14.63 -13.67 -1.44
C GLY A 27 15.61 -14.80 -1.08
N LEU A 28 15.14 -15.92 -0.51
CA LEU A 28 16.02 -17.02 -0.07
C LEU A 28 16.26 -18.10 -1.14
N HIS A 29 15.66 -18.00 -2.33
CA HIS A 29 15.69 -19.07 -3.34
C HIS A 29 17.11 -19.45 -3.83
N LYS A 30 18.12 -18.58 -3.68
CA LYS A 30 19.51 -18.87 -4.05
C LYS A 30 20.39 -19.26 -2.87
N SER A 31 19.90 -19.14 -1.64
CA SER A 31 20.69 -19.33 -0.42
C SER A 31 20.35 -20.59 0.36
N LEU A 32 19.25 -21.28 0.01
CA LEU A 32 18.86 -22.51 0.68
C LEU A 32 19.77 -23.68 0.29
N THR A 33 20.23 -24.46 1.27
CA THR A 33 20.99 -25.69 1.02
C THR A 33 20.08 -26.84 0.59
N LYS A 34 20.66 -27.92 0.05
CA LYS A 34 19.90 -29.12 -0.30
C LYS A 34 19.19 -29.72 0.92
N GLU A 35 19.82 -29.65 2.08
CA GLU A 35 19.29 -30.12 3.37
C GLU A 35 18.13 -29.24 3.83
N GLU A 36 18.26 -27.91 3.69
CA GLU A 36 17.18 -26.97 4.02
C GLU A 36 15.97 -27.14 3.09
N HIS A 37 16.19 -27.38 1.80
CA HIS A 37 15.13 -27.73 0.86
C HIS A 37 14.38 -29.00 1.28
N LYS A 38 15.11 -30.08 1.59
CA LYS A 38 14.52 -31.34 2.06
C LYS A 38 13.75 -31.17 3.37
N ALA A 39 14.32 -30.42 4.32
CA ALA A 39 13.69 -30.15 5.60
C ALA A 39 12.39 -29.35 5.44
N LEU A 40 12.38 -28.35 4.55
CA LEU A 40 11.20 -27.55 4.26
C LEU A 40 10.12 -28.38 3.55
N GLU A 41 10.50 -29.15 2.53
CA GLU A 41 9.57 -30.03 1.81
C GLU A 41 8.96 -31.10 2.72
N SER A 42 9.76 -31.68 3.62
CA SER A 42 9.27 -32.67 4.60
C SER A 42 8.22 -32.10 5.55
N VAL A 43 8.30 -30.82 5.91
CA VAL A 43 7.34 -30.17 6.82
C VAL A 43 6.09 -29.71 6.08
N LEU A 44 6.24 -29.22 4.85
CA LEU A 44 5.14 -28.62 4.09
C LEU A 44 4.38 -29.61 3.20
N GLY A 45 5.04 -30.70 2.80
CA GLY A 45 4.64 -31.51 1.66
C GLY A 45 4.93 -30.80 0.31
N THR A 46 5.05 -31.59 -0.75
CA THR A 46 5.53 -31.14 -2.08
C THR A 46 4.71 -30.00 -2.69
N SER A 47 3.39 -29.99 -2.49
CA SER A 47 2.50 -28.96 -3.05
C SER A 47 2.74 -27.57 -2.43
N LEU A 48 2.64 -27.45 -1.09
CA LEU A 48 2.91 -26.21 -0.36
C LEU A 48 4.36 -25.76 -0.50
N TYR A 49 5.30 -26.72 -0.52
CA TYR A 49 6.70 -26.41 -0.80
C TYR A 49 6.87 -25.73 -2.16
N SER A 50 6.22 -26.23 -3.21
CA SER A 50 6.27 -25.63 -4.54
C SER A 50 5.68 -24.21 -4.56
N GLU A 51 4.58 -23.97 -3.84
CA GLU A 51 3.99 -22.63 -3.67
C GLU A 51 4.96 -21.65 -2.99
N VAL A 52 5.57 -22.07 -1.87
CA VAL A 52 6.55 -21.27 -1.13
C VAL A 52 7.77 -20.97 -2.01
N MET A 53 8.27 -21.96 -2.75
CA MET A 53 9.42 -21.77 -3.63
C MET A 53 9.13 -20.83 -4.80
N ALA A 54 7.87 -20.77 -5.27
CA ALA A 54 7.46 -19.78 -6.27
C ALA A 54 7.47 -18.36 -5.70
N SER A 55 6.98 -18.15 -4.47
CA SER A 55 6.96 -16.83 -3.82
C SER A 55 8.36 -16.35 -3.39
N CYS A 56 9.30 -17.27 -3.10
CA CYS A 56 10.70 -16.95 -2.80
C CYS A 56 11.40 -16.08 -3.86
N LYS A 57 10.91 -16.11 -5.10
CA LYS A 57 11.51 -15.39 -6.24
C LYS A 57 11.04 -13.94 -6.34
N THR A 58 9.87 -13.62 -5.78
CA THR A 58 9.15 -12.36 -6.08
C THR A 58 8.76 -11.56 -4.85
N ALA A 59 8.78 -12.17 -3.66
CA ALA A 59 8.46 -11.51 -2.39
C ALA A 59 9.71 -10.97 -1.69
N TYR A 60 9.66 -9.71 -1.24
CA TYR A 60 10.68 -9.09 -0.39
C TYR A 60 10.05 -8.63 0.93
N TYR A 61 10.70 -8.95 2.04
CA TYR A 61 10.25 -8.51 3.35
C TYR A 61 10.51 -7.02 3.55
N THR A 62 9.46 -6.25 3.85
CA THR A 62 9.55 -4.79 4.00
C THR A 62 9.95 -4.42 5.44
N PRO A 63 11.04 -3.66 5.64
CA PRO A 63 11.46 -3.24 6.98
C PRO A 63 10.38 -2.46 7.74
N VAL A 64 10.28 -2.66 9.05
CA VAL A 64 9.25 -2.02 9.89
C VAL A 64 9.41 -0.49 9.91
N GLU A 65 10.65 0.01 9.94
CA GLU A 65 10.96 1.43 9.87
C GLU A 65 10.45 2.06 8.58
N LEU A 66 10.52 1.32 7.46
CA LEU A 66 9.99 1.77 6.18
C LEU A 66 8.46 1.83 6.20
N ILE A 67 7.79 0.81 6.76
CA ILE A 67 6.34 0.79 6.91
C ILE A 67 5.85 1.95 7.78
N LYS A 68 6.57 2.24 8.87
CA LYS A 68 6.27 3.39 9.75
C LYS A 68 6.39 4.71 9.00
N ALA A 69 7.46 4.89 8.21
CA ALA A 69 7.62 6.08 7.36
C ALA A 69 6.46 6.21 6.35
N ILE A 70 6.04 5.11 5.72
CA ILE A 70 4.91 5.10 4.79
C ILE A 70 3.61 5.56 5.48
N TYR A 71 3.31 5.02 6.67
CA TYR A 71 2.13 5.45 7.43
C TYR A 71 2.21 6.89 7.91
N GLN A 72 3.38 7.39 8.29
CA GLN A 72 3.57 8.81 8.59
C GLN A 72 3.19 9.67 7.38
N GLY A 73 3.61 9.29 6.18
CA GLY A 73 3.25 10.01 4.96
C GLY A 73 1.76 9.97 4.64
N ILE A 74 1.14 8.80 4.82
CA ILE A 74 -0.31 8.63 4.70
C ILE A 74 -1.07 9.58 5.66
N GLN A 75 -0.61 9.69 6.91
CA GLN A 75 -1.19 10.63 7.88
C GLN A 75 -0.98 12.09 7.48
N LYS A 76 0.21 12.46 6.98
CA LYS A 76 0.52 13.82 6.50
C LYS A 76 -0.34 14.24 5.32
N ILE A 77 -0.61 13.33 4.40
CA ILE A 77 -1.54 13.54 3.28
C ILE A 77 -2.97 13.82 3.78
N GLY A 78 -3.31 13.38 4.99
CA GLY A 78 -4.59 13.64 5.65
C GLY A 78 -5.54 12.43 5.72
N PHE A 79 -5.04 11.21 5.46
CA PHE A 79 -5.84 10.01 5.66
C PHE A 79 -6.06 9.75 7.15
N THR A 80 -7.32 9.68 7.58
CA THR A 80 -7.70 9.48 8.99
C THR A 80 -8.37 8.14 9.27
N GLY A 81 -8.50 7.27 8.27
CA GLY A 81 -9.18 5.98 8.37
C GLY A 81 -10.14 5.71 7.20
N GLY A 82 -10.63 4.47 7.10
CA GLY A 82 -11.53 4.04 6.04
C GLY A 82 -11.29 2.60 5.61
N ARG A 83 -11.62 2.27 4.37
CA ARG A 83 -11.38 0.95 3.78
C ARG A 83 -9.96 0.89 3.24
N VAL A 84 -9.13 0.04 3.84
CA VAL A 84 -7.72 -0.14 3.48
C VAL A 84 -7.55 -1.47 2.76
N LEU A 85 -6.91 -1.46 1.59
CA LEU A 85 -6.53 -2.66 0.85
C LEU A 85 -5.01 -2.86 0.90
N GLU A 86 -4.60 -4.06 1.28
CA GLU A 86 -3.29 -4.62 1.01
C GLU A 86 -3.50 -5.75 -0.04
N PRO A 87 -3.01 -5.62 -1.29
CA PRO A 87 -3.29 -6.57 -2.36
C PRO A 87 -2.32 -7.77 -2.48
N ALA A 88 -1.22 -7.81 -1.73
CA ALA A 88 -0.24 -8.90 -1.65
C ALA A 88 0.41 -8.94 -0.26
N CYS A 89 -0.37 -9.34 0.75
CA CYS A 89 -0.08 -8.95 2.13
C CYS A 89 1.05 -9.72 2.80
N GLY A 90 1.52 -10.81 2.20
CA GLY A 90 2.43 -11.74 2.83
C GLY A 90 1.89 -12.15 4.21
N HIS A 91 2.69 -11.91 5.24
CA HIS A 91 2.34 -12.18 6.65
C HIS A 91 1.61 -11.01 7.35
N GLY A 92 1.24 -9.96 6.61
CA GLY A 92 0.43 -8.86 7.11
C GLY A 92 1.22 -7.68 7.71
N ALA A 93 2.52 -7.53 7.39
CA ALA A 93 3.38 -6.48 7.97
C ALA A 93 2.78 -5.08 7.92
N PHE A 94 2.24 -4.69 6.77
CA PHE A 94 1.59 -3.38 6.62
C PHE A 94 0.34 -3.25 7.50
N ILE A 95 -0.36 -4.35 7.79
CA ILE A 95 -1.60 -4.32 8.58
C ILE A 95 -1.27 -4.23 10.08
N PHE A 96 -0.41 -5.12 10.61
CA PHE A 96 -0.13 -5.12 12.05
C PHE A 96 0.85 -4.04 12.51
N ASN A 97 1.57 -3.38 11.59
CA ASN A 97 2.36 -2.17 11.90
C ASN A 97 1.60 -0.86 11.58
N CYS A 98 0.32 -0.93 11.20
CA CYS A 98 -0.49 0.27 11.08
C CYS A 98 -0.62 0.97 12.45
N PRO A 99 -0.40 2.30 12.55
CA PRO A 99 -0.61 3.03 13.78
C PRO A 99 -2.00 2.81 14.36
N ASP A 100 -2.11 2.63 15.68
CA ASP A 100 -3.38 2.29 16.34
C ASP A 100 -4.50 3.29 16.04
N GLU A 101 -4.16 4.59 15.92
CA GLU A 101 -5.13 5.62 15.58
C GLU A 101 -5.81 5.38 14.22
N LEU A 102 -5.03 5.02 13.19
CA LEU A 102 -5.56 4.70 11.87
C LEU A 102 -6.24 3.34 11.88
N LYS A 103 -5.64 2.37 12.55
CA LYS A 103 -6.14 0.99 12.61
C LYS A 103 -7.54 0.95 13.23
N ASN A 104 -7.77 1.67 14.32
CA ASN A 104 -9.07 1.73 15.01
C ASN A 104 -10.16 2.42 14.18
N LYS A 105 -9.76 3.24 13.19
CA LYS A 105 -10.66 3.95 12.26
C LYS A 105 -10.73 3.28 10.89
N SER A 106 -10.16 2.08 10.73
CA SER A 106 -10.02 1.41 9.43
C SER A 106 -10.59 0.00 9.40
N THR A 107 -11.05 -0.43 8.23
CA THR A 107 -11.35 -1.83 7.92
C THR A 107 -10.35 -2.33 6.90
N PHE A 108 -9.56 -3.34 7.28
CA PHE A 108 -8.52 -3.91 6.42
C PHE A 108 -9.07 -5.03 5.56
N TYR A 109 -8.67 -5.02 4.29
CA TYR A 109 -8.87 -6.06 3.31
C TYR A 109 -7.49 -6.49 2.84
N ALA A 110 -7.21 -7.78 2.90
CA ALA A 110 -5.90 -8.32 2.60
C ALA A 110 -6.06 -9.43 1.57
N VAL A 111 -5.20 -9.46 0.56
CA VAL A 111 -5.18 -10.50 -0.46
C VAL A 111 -3.79 -11.10 -0.47
N GLU A 112 -3.70 -12.43 -0.44
CA GLU A 112 -2.42 -13.12 -0.48
C GLU A 112 -2.55 -14.42 -1.26
N LEU A 113 -1.59 -14.67 -2.16
CA LEU A 113 -1.55 -15.88 -2.97
C LEU A 113 -1.06 -17.08 -2.17
N GLU A 114 0.00 -16.91 -1.38
CA GLU A 114 0.69 -17.98 -0.67
C GLU A 114 -0.11 -18.39 0.58
N ARG A 115 -0.53 -19.66 0.63
CA ARG A 115 -1.50 -20.16 1.59
C ARG A 115 -1.04 -20.04 3.06
N ILE A 116 0.24 -20.27 3.35
CA ILE A 116 0.80 -20.17 4.70
C ILE A 116 0.77 -18.71 5.15
N SER A 117 1.29 -17.80 4.33
CA SER A 117 1.27 -16.36 4.58
C SER A 117 -0.14 -15.81 4.79
N ALA A 118 -1.11 -16.25 3.97
CA ALA A 118 -2.51 -15.87 4.13
C ALA A 118 -3.09 -16.37 5.48
N LYS A 119 -2.87 -17.64 5.82
CA LYS A 119 -3.31 -18.21 7.11
C LYS A 119 -2.67 -17.48 8.29
N LEU A 120 -1.38 -17.21 8.20
CA LEU A 120 -0.62 -16.50 9.22
C LEU A 120 -1.18 -15.08 9.43
N THR A 121 -1.46 -14.37 8.35
CA THR A 121 -2.07 -13.04 8.41
C THR A 121 -3.43 -13.08 9.10
N THR A 122 -4.27 -14.09 8.82
CA THR A 122 -5.56 -14.27 9.52
C THR A 122 -5.38 -14.42 11.03
N VAL A 123 -4.32 -15.08 11.49
CA VAL A 123 -4.04 -15.25 12.93
C VAL A 123 -3.45 -13.98 13.55
N ILE A 124 -2.48 -13.33 12.88
CA ILE A 124 -1.82 -12.11 13.39
C ILE A 124 -2.78 -10.91 13.37
N CYS A 125 -3.61 -10.83 12.33
CA CYS A 125 -4.54 -9.74 12.06
C CYS A 125 -5.98 -10.24 12.00
N PRO A 126 -6.56 -10.75 13.11
CA PRO A 126 -7.92 -11.31 13.10
C PRO A 126 -9.01 -10.28 12.77
N TYR A 127 -8.67 -8.99 12.83
CA TYR A 127 -9.53 -7.85 12.46
C TYR A 127 -9.48 -7.52 10.95
N ALA A 128 -8.61 -8.16 10.17
CA ALA A 128 -8.51 -7.97 8.73
C ALA A 128 -9.31 -9.05 7.96
N LYS A 129 -9.94 -8.65 6.85
CA LYS A 129 -10.60 -9.57 5.93
C LYS A 129 -9.57 -10.13 4.94
N VAL A 130 -9.02 -11.30 5.25
CA VAL A 130 -7.99 -11.95 4.44
C VAL A 130 -8.63 -12.89 3.41
N ILE A 131 -8.23 -12.77 2.15
CA ILE A 131 -8.63 -13.67 1.06
C ILE A 131 -7.39 -14.34 0.49
N ASN A 132 -7.33 -15.67 0.56
CA ASN A 132 -6.25 -16.43 -0.06
C ASN A 132 -6.55 -16.65 -1.55
N THR A 133 -6.10 -15.73 -2.41
CA THR A 133 -6.25 -15.80 -3.86
C THR A 133 -5.26 -14.89 -4.57
N LYS A 134 -5.12 -15.07 -5.88
CA LYS A 134 -4.43 -14.13 -6.76
C LYS A 134 -5.13 -12.77 -6.75
N PHE A 135 -4.40 -11.67 -6.64
CA PHE A 135 -5.00 -10.33 -6.69
C PHE A 135 -5.78 -10.10 -7.98
N GLU A 136 -5.30 -10.68 -9.07
CA GLU A 136 -5.92 -10.76 -10.39
C GLU A 136 -7.36 -11.30 -10.33
N ASN A 137 -7.61 -12.30 -9.48
CA ASN A 137 -8.91 -12.96 -9.35
C ASN A 137 -9.92 -12.18 -8.49
N THR A 138 -9.47 -11.16 -7.77
CA THR A 138 -10.37 -10.38 -6.90
C THR A 138 -11.42 -9.61 -7.71
N LYS A 139 -12.65 -9.58 -7.17
CA LYS A 139 -13.83 -8.96 -7.78
C LYS A 139 -14.31 -7.73 -6.99
N TYR A 140 -13.38 -6.97 -6.43
CA TYR A 140 -13.71 -5.70 -5.81
C TYR A 140 -14.26 -4.73 -6.86
N LYS A 141 -15.26 -3.92 -6.47
CA LYS A 141 -15.80 -2.87 -7.34
C LYS A 141 -14.81 -1.71 -7.41
N ASP A 142 -14.72 -1.03 -8.55
CA ASP A 142 -13.98 0.23 -8.66
C ASP A 142 -14.49 1.23 -7.62
N ASN A 143 -13.63 2.15 -7.17
CA ASN A 143 -13.96 3.14 -6.14
C ASN A 143 -14.41 2.54 -4.79
N SER A 144 -13.80 1.44 -4.36
CA SER A 144 -14.16 0.75 -3.10
C SER A 144 -13.26 1.10 -1.91
N PHE A 145 -12.06 1.62 -2.12
CA PHE A 145 -11.06 1.78 -1.07
C PHE A 145 -10.61 3.23 -0.89
N ASP A 146 -10.39 3.60 0.36
CA ASP A 146 -9.89 4.93 0.74
C ASP A 146 -8.35 4.96 0.72
N LEU A 147 -7.72 3.81 0.99
CA LEU A 147 -6.27 3.61 0.96
C LEU A 147 -5.94 2.27 0.32
N VAL A 148 -4.93 2.24 -0.55
CA VAL A 148 -4.25 1.02 -0.97
C VAL A 148 -2.78 1.15 -0.60
N VAL A 149 -2.27 0.22 0.18
CA VAL A 149 -0.90 0.27 0.74
C VAL A 149 -0.25 -1.10 0.61
N GLY A 150 1.08 -1.16 0.48
CA GLY A 150 1.78 -2.43 0.46
C GLY A 150 3.08 -2.43 -0.34
N ASN A 151 3.59 -3.64 -0.55
CA ASN A 151 4.76 -3.91 -1.39
C ASN A 151 4.40 -5.01 -2.39
N PRO A 152 3.91 -4.66 -3.60
CA PRO A 152 3.51 -5.65 -4.60
C PRO A 152 4.69 -6.53 -5.05
N PRO A 153 4.44 -7.73 -5.60
CA PRO A 153 5.50 -8.64 -6.04
C PRO A 153 6.28 -8.09 -7.24
N TYR A 154 7.58 -8.38 -7.30
CA TYR A 154 8.46 -7.92 -8.39
C TYR A 154 8.80 -9.10 -9.33
N SER A 155 8.35 -9.02 -10.57
CA SER A 155 8.62 -10.03 -11.60
C SER A 155 8.39 -9.45 -13.01
N ASN A 156 8.95 -10.10 -14.02
CA ASN A 156 8.63 -9.88 -15.43
C ASN A 156 7.41 -10.69 -15.91
N GLN A 157 6.73 -11.39 -15.00
CA GLN A 157 5.48 -12.09 -15.32
C GLN A 157 4.45 -11.11 -15.87
N VAL A 158 3.98 -11.39 -17.08
CA VAL A 158 2.91 -10.64 -17.75
C VAL A 158 1.55 -11.17 -17.29
N ILE A 159 0.64 -10.27 -16.96
CA ILE A 159 -0.74 -10.57 -16.60
C ILE A 159 -1.64 -10.31 -17.80
N TYR A 160 -2.32 -11.36 -18.23
CA TYR A 160 -3.36 -11.26 -19.25
C TYR A 160 -4.72 -11.12 -18.59
N SER A 161 -5.49 -10.13 -19.04
CA SER A 161 -6.78 -9.77 -18.45
C SER A 161 -7.76 -9.42 -19.57
N ASP A 162 -9.03 -9.77 -19.37
CA ASP A 162 -10.11 -9.32 -20.26
C ASP A 162 -10.34 -7.80 -20.19
N ASP A 163 -9.79 -7.15 -19.16
CA ASP A 163 -9.80 -5.70 -19.03
C ASP A 163 -8.69 -5.06 -19.88
N ARG A 164 -9.09 -4.32 -20.91
CA ARG A 164 -8.17 -3.72 -21.89
C ARG A 164 -7.08 -2.83 -21.28
N GLU A 165 -7.37 -2.12 -20.19
CA GLU A 165 -6.37 -1.25 -19.55
C GLU A 165 -5.42 -2.01 -18.62
N LEU A 166 -5.84 -3.18 -18.13
CA LEU A 166 -5.03 -4.02 -17.24
C LEU A 166 -4.33 -5.17 -17.98
N ASN A 167 -4.68 -5.40 -19.25
CA ASN A 167 -4.09 -6.46 -20.06
C ASN A 167 -2.64 -6.18 -20.45
N ASP A 168 -1.85 -7.24 -20.60
CA ASP A 168 -0.44 -7.19 -21.05
C ASP A 168 0.46 -6.32 -20.14
N LEU A 169 0.11 -6.25 -18.85
CA LEU A 169 0.91 -5.55 -17.85
C LEU A 169 1.78 -6.56 -17.10
N VAL A 170 3.07 -6.25 -16.97
CA VAL A 170 3.92 -6.96 -16.00
C VAL A 170 3.37 -6.77 -14.58
N ILE A 171 3.55 -7.78 -13.72
CA ILE A 171 2.81 -7.92 -12.47
C ILE A 171 2.80 -6.67 -11.58
N HIS A 172 3.93 -5.99 -11.40
CA HIS A 172 4.01 -4.78 -10.57
C HIS A 172 3.25 -3.59 -11.20
N HIS A 173 3.22 -3.49 -12.53
CA HIS A 173 2.37 -2.51 -13.22
C HIS A 173 0.89 -2.85 -13.10
N TYR A 174 0.53 -4.13 -13.22
CA TYR A 174 -0.84 -4.60 -13.04
C TYR A 174 -1.36 -4.24 -11.64
N PHE A 175 -0.55 -4.51 -10.60
CA PHE A 175 -0.90 -4.19 -9.23
C PHE A 175 -1.15 -2.68 -9.05
N VAL A 176 -0.25 -1.83 -9.53
CA VAL A 176 -0.45 -0.36 -9.48
C VAL A 176 -1.73 0.06 -10.21
N ALA A 177 -1.92 -0.39 -11.46
CA ALA A 177 -3.05 0.00 -12.29
C ALA A 177 -4.40 -0.43 -11.70
N LYS A 178 -4.51 -1.69 -11.27
CA LYS A 178 -5.73 -2.22 -10.64
C LYS A 178 -6.00 -1.52 -9.30
N SER A 179 -4.98 -1.31 -8.48
CA SER A 179 -5.12 -0.63 -7.19
C SER A 179 -5.63 0.81 -7.33
N ILE A 180 -5.17 1.57 -8.32
CA ILE A 180 -5.65 2.95 -8.55
C ILE A 180 -7.12 2.98 -8.96
N ARG A 181 -7.59 2.02 -9.74
CA ARG A 181 -9.01 1.92 -10.09
C ARG A 181 -9.89 1.60 -8.89
N LEU A 182 -9.38 0.76 -8.00
CA LEU A 182 -10.05 0.38 -6.76
C LEU A 182 -10.12 1.52 -5.73
N LEU A 183 -9.27 2.55 -5.84
CA LEU A 183 -9.37 3.74 -5.01
C LEU A 183 -10.62 4.56 -5.32
N LYS A 184 -11.26 5.10 -4.29
CA LYS A 184 -12.25 6.18 -4.40
C LYS A 184 -11.59 7.47 -4.87
N GLU A 185 -12.41 8.44 -5.28
CA GLU A 185 -11.94 9.82 -5.45
C GLU A 185 -11.28 10.32 -4.16
N ASN A 186 -10.15 11.01 -4.30
CA ASN A 186 -9.24 11.41 -3.22
C ASN A 186 -8.65 10.25 -2.39
N GLY A 187 -8.81 9.00 -2.83
CA GLY A 187 -8.15 7.85 -2.23
C GLY A 187 -6.64 7.86 -2.48
N VAL A 188 -5.87 7.31 -1.55
CA VAL A 188 -4.40 7.33 -1.58
C VAL A 188 -3.85 5.96 -1.91
N LEU A 189 -2.87 5.90 -2.82
CA LEU A 189 -2.00 4.76 -3.02
C LEU A 189 -0.64 5.06 -2.40
N ALA A 190 -0.13 4.13 -1.60
CA ALA A 190 1.19 4.21 -0.98
C ALA A 190 1.93 2.88 -1.15
N PHE A 191 2.77 2.76 -2.18
CA PHE A 191 3.46 1.52 -2.52
C PHE A 191 4.98 1.63 -2.46
N VAL A 192 5.60 0.50 -2.12
CA VAL A 192 7.02 0.25 -2.39
C VAL A 192 7.14 -0.35 -3.78
N LEU A 193 7.69 0.39 -4.72
CA LEU A 193 7.81 -0.03 -6.12
C LEU A 193 9.27 -0.18 -6.54
N PRO A 194 9.58 -1.08 -7.47
CA PRO A 194 10.90 -1.11 -8.09
C PRO A 194 11.10 0.12 -8.98
N THR A 195 12.34 0.58 -9.16
CA THR A 195 12.65 1.81 -9.94
C THR A 195 12.09 1.81 -11.35
N TYR A 196 12.07 0.64 -12.00
CA TYR A 196 11.55 0.49 -13.35
C TYR A 196 10.03 0.69 -13.48
N CYS A 197 9.28 0.86 -12.38
CA CYS A 197 7.91 1.39 -12.45
C CYS A 197 7.88 2.84 -12.92
N LEU A 198 8.77 3.68 -12.35
CA LEU A 198 8.83 5.10 -12.66
C LEU A 198 9.78 5.40 -13.82
N ASP A 199 10.91 4.69 -13.91
CA ASP A 199 11.94 4.92 -14.93
C ASP A 199 11.61 4.24 -16.27
N ASN A 200 10.47 3.55 -16.39
CA ASN A 200 10.13 2.84 -17.62
C ASN A 200 10.02 3.79 -18.82
N VAL A 201 10.82 3.57 -19.85
CA VAL A 201 10.75 4.33 -21.11
C VAL A 201 9.54 3.93 -21.96
N LYS A 202 8.95 2.75 -21.73
CA LYS A 202 7.75 2.30 -22.42
C LYS A 202 6.51 2.73 -21.64
N ASN A 203 5.52 3.22 -22.37
CA ASN A 203 4.27 3.75 -21.84
C ASN A 203 3.35 2.62 -21.35
N HIS A 204 3.39 2.29 -20.05
CA HIS A 204 2.45 1.35 -19.44
C HIS A 204 1.77 1.92 -18.18
N SER A 205 2.33 1.66 -16.99
CA SER A 205 1.68 1.98 -15.71
C SER A 205 1.48 3.49 -15.51
N ARG A 206 2.51 4.32 -15.75
CA ARG A 206 2.46 5.78 -15.50
C ARG A 206 1.36 6.49 -16.30
N HIS A 207 1.11 6.06 -17.53
CA HIS A 207 0.01 6.59 -18.35
C HIS A 207 -1.34 6.25 -17.74
N ILE A 208 -1.53 5.00 -17.32
CA ILE A 208 -2.75 4.59 -16.60
C ILE A 208 -2.89 5.40 -15.31
N MET A 209 -1.84 5.54 -14.51
CA MET A 209 -1.84 6.36 -13.29
C MET A 209 -2.34 7.78 -13.58
N SER A 210 -1.77 8.45 -14.60
CA SER A 210 -2.13 9.83 -14.96
C SER A 210 -3.57 10.01 -15.43
N LYS A 211 -4.23 8.93 -15.92
CA LYS A 211 -5.65 8.97 -16.28
C LYS A 211 -6.56 9.11 -15.07
N TYR A 212 -6.11 8.72 -13.88
CA TYR A 212 -6.94 8.68 -12.68
C TYR A 212 -6.53 9.69 -11.60
N GLY A 213 -5.32 10.22 -11.65
CA GLY A 213 -4.87 11.16 -10.63
C GLY A 213 -3.40 11.49 -10.74
N SER A 214 -2.80 11.82 -9.60
CA SER A 214 -1.55 12.55 -9.54
C SER A 214 -0.54 11.93 -8.59
N LEU A 215 0.73 11.92 -9.02
CA LEU A 215 1.85 11.58 -8.15
C LEU A 215 2.06 12.73 -7.15
N LEU A 216 1.89 12.47 -5.86
CA LEU A 216 2.18 13.44 -4.80
C LEU A 216 3.67 13.47 -4.49
N ALA A 217 4.26 12.29 -4.30
CA ALA A 217 5.71 12.16 -4.13
C ALA A 217 6.22 10.76 -4.46
N ALA A 218 7.50 10.68 -4.80
CA ALA A 218 8.25 9.43 -4.83
C ALA A 218 9.60 9.61 -4.10
N PHE A 219 9.98 8.68 -3.24
CA PHE A 219 11.29 8.72 -2.56
C PHE A 219 12.12 7.51 -2.95
N ARG A 220 13.26 7.73 -3.60
CA ARG A 220 14.15 6.66 -4.06
C ARG A 220 15.15 6.28 -2.98
N LEU A 221 15.10 5.01 -2.58
CA LEU A 221 15.92 4.45 -1.51
C LEU A 221 17.15 3.72 -2.03
N PRO A 222 18.25 3.67 -1.24
CA PRO A 222 19.42 2.87 -1.55
C PRO A 222 19.13 1.38 -1.74
N GLU A 223 19.99 0.70 -2.50
CA GLU A 223 19.81 -0.71 -2.82
C GLU A 223 19.89 -1.66 -1.63
N ASN A 224 20.49 -1.22 -0.52
CA ASN A 224 20.77 -2.05 0.65
C ASN A 224 19.71 -1.93 1.76
N MET A 225 18.55 -1.31 1.50
CA MET A 225 17.54 -1.12 2.53
C MET A 225 16.84 -2.41 2.97
N PHE A 226 16.80 -3.43 2.09
CA PHE A 226 16.18 -4.74 2.36
C PHE A 226 17.25 -5.76 2.76
N ASP A 227 17.03 -6.50 3.86
CA ASP A 227 18.08 -7.37 4.45
C ASP A 227 18.49 -8.57 3.59
N SER A 228 17.64 -8.99 2.66
CA SER A 228 17.88 -10.16 1.81
C SER A 228 17.90 -9.84 0.32
N ALA A 229 18.04 -8.56 -0.05
CA ALA A 229 18.04 -8.13 -1.44
C ALA A 229 18.83 -6.83 -1.64
N LYS A 230 19.67 -6.79 -2.66
CA LYS A 230 20.20 -5.54 -3.21
C LYS A 230 19.23 -5.03 -4.27
N VAL A 231 18.29 -4.18 -3.88
CA VAL A 231 17.25 -3.65 -4.75
C VAL A 231 16.97 -2.19 -4.41
N THR A 232 17.13 -1.32 -5.41
CA THR A 232 16.70 0.09 -5.31
C THR A 232 15.19 0.13 -5.52
N VAL A 233 14.48 0.82 -4.63
CA VAL A 233 13.02 0.95 -4.65
C VAL A 233 12.61 2.42 -4.50
N ASP A 234 11.42 2.72 -4.98
CA ASP A 234 10.75 3.99 -4.86
C ASP A 234 9.54 3.84 -3.92
N ILE A 235 9.44 4.71 -2.92
CA ILE A 235 8.25 4.85 -2.08
C ILE A 235 7.33 5.86 -2.74
N VAL A 236 6.22 5.38 -3.30
CA VAL A 236 5.34 6.17 -4.16
C VAL A 236 4.05 6.50 -3.42
N PHE A 237 3.78 7.79 -3.26
CA PHE A 237 2.52 8.34 -2.80
C PHE A 237 1.77 8.95 -3.99
N PHE A 238 0.58 8.44 -4.24
CA PHE A 238 -0.28 8.84 -5.35
C PHE A 238 -1.69 9.10 -4.82
N ILE A 239 -2.38 10.10 -5.36
CA ILE A 239 -3.78 10.38 -5.04
C ILE A 239 -4.65 10.24 -6.28
N LYS A 240 -5.81 9.61 -6.14
CA LYS A 240 -6.84 9.58 -7.19
C LYS A 240 -7.60 10.90 -7.21
N ASN A 241 -6.90 11.95 -7.63
CA ASN A 241 -7.38 13.31 -7.88
C ASN A 241 -6.36 13.96 -8.85
N LYS A 242 -6.83 14.64 -9.89
CA LYS A 242 -6.01 15.26 -10.95
C LYS A 242 -5.58 16.70 -10.67
N GLU A 243 -6.03 17.30 -9.57
CA GLU A 243 -5.76 18.71 -9.26
C GLU A 243 -4.29 19.02 -8.96
N HIS A 244 -3.47 17.99 -8.71
CA HIS A 244 -2.04 18.16 -8.43
C HIS A 244 -1.22 17.82 -9.66
N TYR A 245 -0.53 18.79 -10.25
CA TYR A 245 0.35 18.49 -11.39
C TYR A 245 1.76 18.14 -10.92
N THR A 246 2.24 16.98 -11.34
CA THR A 246 3.62 16.54 -11.15
C THR A 246 4.11 15.93 -12.46
N ASN A 247 5.29 16.33 -12.93
CA ASN A 247 5.87 15.78 -14.16
C ASN A 247 6.50 14.40 -13.93
N PHE A 248 5.64 13.37 -13.85
CA PHE A 248 6.08 11.98 -13.67
C PHE A 248 5.91 11.12 -14.92
N LEU A 249 5.37 11.65 -16.03
CA LEU A 249 5.17 10.92 -17.29
C LEU A 249 6.41 10.89 -18.17
N ASN A 250 7.26 11.90 -18.07
CA ASN A 250 8.47 12.00 -18.87
C ASN A 250 9.62 11.20 -18.24
N THR A 251 10.49 10.69 -19.09
CA THR A 251 11.79 10.15 -18.70
C THR A 251 12.86 10.91 -19.44
N THR A 252 13.99 11.12 -18.78
CA THR A 252 15.21 11.63 -19.39
C THR A 252 16.33 10.62 -19.19
N ARG A 253 17.55 10.94 -19.64
CA ARG A 253 18.73 10.11 -19.47
C ARG A 253 19.80 10.86 -18.70
N ILE A 254 20.44 10.18 -17.76
CA ILE A 254 21.60 10.68 -17.03
C ILE A 254 22.82 9.81 -17.34
N ASN A 255 24.02 10.39 -17.25
CA ASN A 255 25.26 9.63 -17.36
C ASN A 255 25.72 9.21 -15.97
N VAL A 256 25.88 7.90 -15.74
CA VAL A 256 26.38 7.34 -14.49
C VAL A 256 27.45 6.31 -14.85
N LYS A 257 28.69 6.55 -14.42
CA LYS A 257 29.85 5.69 -14.71
C LYS A 257 30.01 5.36 -16.20
N GLY A 258 29.79 6.34 -17.09
CA GLY A 258 29.92 6.16 -18.53
C GLY A 258 28.70 5.51 -19.21
N HIS A 259 27.66 5.16 -18.45
CA HIS A 259 26.41 4.61 -19.00
C HIS A 259 25.33 5.68 -19.04
N SER A 260 24.70 5.85 -20.20
CA SER A 260 23.49 6.65 -20.33
C SER A 260 22.29 5.82 -19.87
N LEU A 261 21.69 6.15 -18.73
CA LEU A 261 20.63 5.37 -18.10
C LEU A 261 19.33 6.19 -18.00
N PRO A 262 18.16 5.59 -18.25
CA PRO A 262 16.90 6.29 -18.13
C PRO A 262 16.56 6.57 -16.66
N ILE A 263 15.95 7.73 -16.41
CA ILE A 263 15.40 8.12 -15.12
C ILE A 263 14.12 8.92 -15.32
N ASN A 264 13.15 8.76 -14.43
CA ASN A 264 11.94 9.57 -14.42
C ASN A 264 12.26 11.05 -14.19
N GLN A 265 11.63 11.94 -14.96
CA GLN A 265 11.84 13.38 -14.84
C GLN A 265 11.54 13.91 -13.43
N TYR A 266 10.62 13.27 -12.70
CA TYR A 266 10.32 13.59 -11.32
C TYR A 266 11.56 13.65 -10.41
N PHE A 267 12.50 12.71 -10.55
CA PHE A 267 13.71 12.68 -9.72
C PHE A 267 14.76 13.70 -10.13
N ILE A 268 14.68 14.22 -11.36
CA ILE A 268 15.50 15.36 -11.82
C ILE A 268 14.94 16.66 -11.26
N ASP A 269 13.62 16.80 -11.25
CA ASP A 269 12.92 17.97 -10.71
C ASP A 269 12.96 17.98 -9.17
N ASN A 270 13.13 16.82 -8.52
CA ASN A 270 13.18 16.64 -7.07
C ASN A 270 14.42 15.84 -6.62
N PRO A 271 15.65 16.36 -6.81
CA PRO A 271 16.87 15.62 -6.53
C PRO A 271 17.02 15.25 -5.04
N SER A 272 16.46 16.05 -4.13
CA SER A 272 16.45 15.76 -2.68
C SER A 272 15.69 14.48 -2.32
N HIS A 273 14.79 14.00 -3.20
CA HIS A 273 14.01 12.78 -3.02
C HIS A 273 14.76 11.50 -3.40
N VAL A 274 16.00 11.62 -3.90
CA VAL A 274 16.94 10.52 -4.05
C VAL A 274 17.82 10.44 -2.80
N ILE A 275 17.65 9.38 -2.00
CA ILE A 275 18.30 9.25 -0.68
C ILE A 275 19.63 8.52 -0.82
N GLY A 276 20.58 9.12 -1.56
CA GLY A 276 21.90 8.56 -1.80
C GLY A 276 22.49 9.11 -3.09
N GLU A 277 23.44 8.39 -3.66
CA GLU A 277 24.10 8.75 -4.91
C GLU A 277 23.78 7.72 -6.00
N PHE A 278 23.60 8.20 -7.22
CA PHE A 278 23.38 7.32 -8.37
C PHE A 278 24.63 6.47 -8.64
N ASP A 279 24.40 5.19 -8.85
CA ASP A 279 25.42 4.23 -9.27
C ASP A 279 24.79 3.26 -10.29
N THR A 280 25.57 2.30 -10.77
CA THR A 280 25.14 1.23 -11.65
C THR A 280 25.01 -0.10 -10.90
N CYS A 281 24.09 -0.94 -11.36
CA CYS A 281 23.96 -2.33 -10.91
C CYS A 281 23.74 -3.27 -12.10
N ASN A 282 24.05 -4.55 -11.89
CA ASN A 282 23.74 -5.59 -12.87
C ASN A 282 22.27 -6.00 -12.72
N MET A 283 21.50 -5.81 -13.77
CA MET A 283 20.13 -6.30 -13.91
C MET A 283 20.11 -7.68 -14.59
N TYR A 284 18.92 -8.27 -14.76
CA TYR A 284 18.74 -9.49 -15.53
C TYR A 284 19.32 -9.36 -16.95
N ASN A 285 19.91 -10.45 -17.45
CA ASN A 285 20.56 -10.55 -18.75
C ASN A 285 21.75 -9.58 -18.94
N GLU A 286 22.54 -9.37 -17.88
CA GLU A 286 23.77 -8.55 -17.91
C GLU A 286 23.56 -7.10 -18.33
N ARG A 287 22.30 -6.62 -18.28
CA ARG A 287 22.00 -5.22 -18.54
C ARG A 287 22.46 -4.36 -17.38
N ILE A 288 23.01 -3.20 -17.69
CA ILE A 288 23.40 -2.21 -16.69
C ILE A 288 22.19 -1.35 -16.36
N GLY A 289 21.81 -1.37 -15.10
CA GLY A 289 20.69 -0.59 -14.55
C GLY A 289 21.16 0.54 -13.66
N LEU A 290 20.25 1.48 -13.41
CA LEU A 290 20.44 2.55 -12.43
C LEU A 290 20.14 2.02 -11.02
N THR A 291 21.03 2.31 -10.08
CA THR A 291 20.84 2.02 -8.65
C THR A 291 21.16 3.26 -7.82
N VAL A 292 20.83 3.22 -6.53
CA VAL A 292 21.26 4.24 -5.58
C VAL A 292 22.07 3.57 -4.48
N LYS A 293 23.25 4.12 -4.19
CA LYS A 293 24.07 3.68 -3.07
C LYS A 293 24.14 4.74 -2.00
N ASN A 294 24.30 4.27 -0.76
CA ASN A 294 24.47 5.14 0.39
C ASN A 294 25.30 4.40 1.44
N ASN A 295 26.43 5.01 1.82
CA ASN A 295 27.36 4.42 2.79
C ASN A 295 26.96 4.75 4.24
N ASN A 296 25.95 5.59 4.45
CA ASN A 296 25.46 5.91 5.78
C ASN A 296 24.73 4.70 6.41
N PRO A 297 24.76 4.56 7.75
CA PRO A 297 23.93 3.60 8.46
C PRO A 297 22.44 3.72 8.09
N LYS A 298 21.71 2.60 8.00
CA LYS A 298 20.27 2.56 7.65
C LYS A 298 19.43 3.53 8.49
N LYS A 299 19.76 3.70 9.78
CA LYS A 299 19.08 4.64 10.69
C LYS A 299 19.12 6.08 10.18
N ILE A 300 20.23 6.51 9.57
CA ILE A 300 20.36 7.86 8.98
C ILE A 300 19.51 7.97 7.71
N VAL A 301 19.51 6.92 6.87
CA VAL A 301 18.67 6.85 5.67
C VAL A 301 17.19 6.95 6.03
N PHE A 302 16.74 6.19 7.04
CA PHE A 302 15.36 6.26 7.53
C PHE A 302 15.00 7.60 8.17
N LYS A 303 15.95 8.24 8.89
CA LYS A 303 15.73 9.59 9.40
C LYS A 303 15.47 10.58 8.25
N LYS A 304 16.32 10.59 7.22
CA LYS A 304 16.14 11.44 6.04
C LYS A 304 14.82 11.14 5.31
N LEU A 305 14.43 9.87 5.20
CA LEU A 305 13.12 9.51 4.65
C LEU A 305 11.98 10.11 5.47
N ASN A 306 12.01 9.98 6.80
CA ASN A 306 10.97 10.53 7.68
C ASN A 306 10.88 12.06 7.57
N ASP A 307 12.02 12.75 7.48
CA ASP A 307 12.06 14.21 7.33
C ASP A 307 11.40 14.63 6.00
N LEU A 308 11.67 13.92 4.90
CA LEU A 308 11.04 14.17 3.60
C LEU A 308 9.54 13.86 3.61
N VAL A 309 9.16 12.74 4.22
CA VAL A 309 7.76 12.32 4.37
C VAL A 309 6.97 13.33 5.20
N ASN A 310 7.58 13.94 6.22
CA ASN A 310 6.94 14.95 7.06
C ASN A 310 6.60 16.24 6.30
N ASN A 311 7.26 16.49 5.16
CA ASN A 311 7.01 17.63 4.28
C ASN A 311 5.97 17.35 3.19
N LEU A 312 5.35 16.15 3.18
CA LEU A 312 4.26 15.88 2.26
C LEU A 312 3.08 16.83 2.51
N PRO A 313 2.42 17.32 1.44
CA PRO A 313 1.33 18.25 1.59
C PRO A 313 0.10 17.56 2.19
N GLN A 314 -0.63 18.28 3.05
CA GLN A 314 -1.95 17.85 3.51
C GLN A 314 -2.98 18.13 2.43
N ILE A 315 -3.42 17.08 1.74
CA ILE A 315 -4.36 17.18 0.61
C ILE A 315 -5.79 16.85 1.05
N ILE A 316 -5.94 15.78 1.82
CA ILE A 316 -7.24 15.34 2.33
C ILE A 316 -7.55 16.18 3.56
N LYS A 317 -8.57 17.04 3.43
CA LYS A 317 -9.08 17.77 4.59
C LYS A 317 -9.79 16.78 5.53
N PRO A 318 -9.53 16.85 6.84
CA PRO A 318 -10.29 16.08 7.81
C PRO A 318 -11.77 16.42 7.62
N LYS A 319 -12.61 15.40 7.41
CA LYS A 319 -14.06 15.60 7.51
C LYS A 319 -14.33 16.10 8.93
N SER A 320 -15.07 17.19 9.10
CA SER A 320 -15.51 17.61 10.44
C SER A 320 -16.22 16.42 11.11
N GLU A 321 -16.04 16.24 12.42
CA GLU A 321 -16.75 15.19 13.19
C GLU A 321 -18.26 15.19 12.89
N SER A 322 -18.80 16.38 12.72
CA SER A 322 -20.18 16.69 12.35
C SER A 322 -20.53 16.26 10.92
N THR A 323 -19.65 16.43 9.92
CA THR A 323 -19.84 15.84 8.58
C THR A 323 -19.96 14.32 8.63
N ASN A 324 -19.13 13.67 9.45
CA ASN A 324 -19.22 12.21 9.67
C ASN A 324 -20.50 11.80 10.42
N LEU A 325 -20.95 12.62 11.37
CA LEU A 325 -22.19 12.38 12.09
C LEU A 325 -23.40 12.49 11.16
N PHE A 326 -23.44 13.52 10.30
CA PHE A 326 -24.50 13.67 9.30
C PHE A 326 -24.58 12.48 8.34
N ALA A 327 -23.44 12.02 7.82
CA ALA A 327 -23.40 10.85 6.95
C ALA A 327 -23.91 9.57 7.65
N LYS A 328 -23.64 9.41 8.95
CA LYS A 328 -24.16 8.29 9.76
C LYS A 328 -25.66 8.39 10.01
N VAL A 329 -26.17 9.61 10.22
CA VAL A 329 -27.61 9.87 10.34
C VAL A 329 -28.31 9.53 9.03
N ASP A 330 -27.78 9.96 7.89
CA ASP A 330 -28.35 9.69 6.57
C ASP A 330 -28.43 8.19 6.25
N LEU A 331 -27.36 7.44 6.56
CA LEU A 331 -27.36 5.98 6.40
C LEU A 331 -28.37 5.28 7.32
N SER A 332 -28.61 5.83 8.52
CA SER A 332 -29.61 5.28 9.45
C SER A 332 -31.03 5.53 8.94
N ILE A 333 -31.30 6.73 8.42
CA ILE A 333 -32.58 7.08 7.77
C ILE A 333 -32.86 6.15 6.58
N GLU A 334 -31.87 5.93 5.72
CA GLU A 334 -32.02 5.07 4.53
C GLU A 334 -32.28 3.59 4.89
N LYS A 335 -31.77 3.12 6.03
CA LYS A 335 -32.06 1.77 6.52
C LYS A 335 -33.47 1.66 7.08
N LEU A 336 -33.89 2.65 7.88
CA LEU A 336 -35.20 2.67 8.52
C LEU A 336 -36.33 2.78 7.49
N SER A 337 -36.10 3.50 6.39
CA SER A 337 -37.08 3.70 5.31
C SER A 337 -37.34 2.45 4.45
N LYS A 338 -36.47 1.44 4.50
CA LYS A 338 -36.60 0.19 3.72
C LYS A 338 -37.39 -0.92 4.41
N SER A 339 -38.02 -0.65 5.56
CA SER A 339 -38.77 -1.65 6.32
C SER A 339 -40.19 -1.88 5.77
N ASN A 340 -40.58 -3.14 5.54
CA ASN A 340 -41.85 -3.52 4.89
C ASN A 340 -43.00 -3.90 5.85
N ASN A 341 -42.81 -3.83 7.17
CA ASN A 341 -43.84 -4.16 8.15
C ASN A 341 -44.63 -2.90 8.56
N LEU A 342 -45.97 -2.94 8.49
CA LEU A 342 -46.87 -1.79 8.69
C LEU A 342 -46.79 -1.16 10.09
N LEU A 343 -46.67 -1.97 11.15
CA LEU A 343 -46.51 -1.48 12.54
C LEU A 343 -45.10 -0.92 12.78
N GLN A 344 -44.09 -1.58 12.20
CA GLN A 344 -42.71 -1.12 12.23
C GLN A 344 -42.54 0.21 11.47
N LYS A 345 -43.34 0.42 10.42
CA LYS A 345 -43.26 1.62 9.57
C LYS A 345 -43.59 2.90 10.34
N ARG A 346 -44.67 2.92 11.14
CA ARG A 346 -45.02 4.10 11.97
C ARG A 346 -43.96 4.41 13.03
N LEU A 347 -43.36 3.38 13.63
CA LEU A 347 -42.29 3.56 14.61
C LEU A 347 -41.03 4.11 13.93
N ASN A 348 -40.67 3.55 12.77
CA ASN A 348 -39.55 4.01 11.97
C ASN A 348 -39.76 5.45 11.45
N ASP A 349 -40.98 5.83 11.07
CA ASP A 349 -41.30 7.19 10.60
C ASP A 349 -41.08 8.24 11.71
N LEU A 350 -41.47 7.92 12.96
CA LEU A 350 -41.19 8.77 14.12
C LEU A 350 -39.69 8.87 14.43
N GLU A 351 -38.97 7.76 14.28
CA GLU A 351 -37.53 7.70 14.53
C GLU A 351 -36.74 8.46 13.44
N ILE A 352 -37.18 8.40 12.18
CA ILE A 352 -36.68 9.22 11.08
C ILE A 352 -36.92 10.70 11.36
N GLN A 353 -38.15 11.10 11.72
CA GLN A 353 -38.44 12.50 12.07
C GLN A 353 -37.55 13.03 13.20
N LYS A 354 -37.34 12.22 14.24
CA LYS A 354 -36.44 12.58 15.34
C LYS A 354 -35.00 12.76 14.86
N LEU A 355 -34.50 11.84 14.02
CA LEU A 355 -33.17 11.94 13.43
C LEU A 355 -33.01 13.16 12.52
N GLU A 356 -34.04 13.52 11.75
CA GLU A 356 -34.06 14.71 10.90
C GLU A 356 -34.01 16.01 11.71
N ILE A 357 -34.76 16.08 12.82
CA ILE A 357 -34.72 17.24 13.73
C ILE A 357 -33.32 17.39 14.35
N LEU A 358 -32.78 16.30 14.91
CA LEU A 358 -31.42 16.29 15.46
C LEU A 358 -30.36 16.69 14.43
N LYS A 359 -30.54 16.26 13.16
CA LYS A 359 -29.67 16.66 12.05
C LYS A 359 -29.70 18.17 11.83
N GLN A 360 -30.89 18.78 11.82
CA GLN A 360 -31.04 20.23 11.64
C GLN A 360 -30.41 21.02 12.79
N GLU A 361 -30.61 20.60 14.04
CA GLU A 361 -30.02 21.25 15.21
C GLU A 361 -28.48 21.22 15.17
N LEU A 362 -27.91 20.07 14.79
CA LEU A 362 -26.46 19.94 14.64
C LEU A 362 -25.91 20.83 13.51
N LEU A 363 -26.66 20.99 12.42
CA LEU A 363 -26.27 21.84 11.30
C LEU A 363 -26.19 23.32 11.74
N GLU A 364 -27.14 23.76 12.56
CA GLU A 364 -27.14 25.12 13.13
C GLU A 364 -25.97 25.32 14.11
N ILE A 365 -25.64 24.31 14.92
CA ILE A 365 -24.47 24.36 15.80
C ILE A 365 -23.17 24.46 14.98
N GLU A 366 -23.04 23.70 13.89
CA GLU A 366 -21.88 23.78 13.00
C GLU A 366 -21.74 25.17 12.36
N LYS A 367 -22.83 25.75 11.85
CA LYS A 367 -22.80 27.11 11.27
C LYS A 367 -22.30 28.13 12.29
N LYS A 368 -22.78 28.05 13.54
CA LYS A 368 -22.32 28.91 14.64
C LYS A 368 -20.84 28.70 14.93
N ARG A 369 -20.38 27.45 15.03
CA ARG A 369 -18.97 27.12 15.24
C ARG A 369 -18.08 27.66 14.12
N GLN A 370 -18.49 27.51 12.86
CA GLN A 370 -17.72 27.99 11.70
C GLN A 370 -17.63 29.52 11.70
N THR A 371 -18.71 30.20 12.08
CA THR A 371 -18.73 31.66 12.26
C THR A 371 -17.73 32.09 13.33
N ILE A 372 -17.70 31.41 14.49
CA ILE A 372 -16.75 31.68 15.58
C ILE A 372 -15.30 31.46 15.12
N LEU A 373 -15.01 30.35 14.44
CA LEU A 373 -13.66 30.07 13.92
C LEU A 373 -13.18 31.14 12.92
N THR A 374 -14.08 31.60 12.05
CA THR A 374 -13.78 32.66 11.07
C THR A 374 -13.50 34.01 11.74
N ILE A 375 -14.13 34.27 12.89
CA ILE A 375 -13.85 35.46 13.70
C ILE A 375 -12.49 35.31 14.39
N LEU A 376 -12.20 34.14 14.97
CA LEU A 376 -10.94 33.87 15.67
C LEU A 376 -9.73 33.91 14.73
N ASP A 377 -9.84 33.45 13.49
CA ASP A 377 -8.75 33.52 12.49
C ASP A 377 -8.43 34.96 12.03
N LYS A 378 -9.25 35.95 12.37
CA LYS A 378 -9.01 37.38 12.06
C LYS A 378 -8.27 38.14 13.17
N TYR A 379 -8.03 37.50 14.32
CA TYR A 379 -7.27 38.03 15.44
C TYR A 379 -6.04 37.16 15.70
#